data_AF-A0A7W1P4I4-F1
#
_entry.id   AF-A0A7W1P4I4-F1
#
_cell.length_a   1.000
_cell.length_b   1.000
_cell.length_c   1.000
_cell.angle_alpha   90.00
_cell.angle_beta   90.00
_cell.angle_gamma   90.00
#
_symmetry.space_group_name_H-M   'P 1'
#
loop_
_entity.id
_entity.type
_entity.pdbx_description
1 polymer ?
#
loop_
_entity_poly.entity_id
_entity_poly.type
_entity_poly.pdbx_seq_one_letter_code
_entity_poly.pdbx_strand_id
1 'polypeptide(L)'
;MREFAEKFIVAFIPLFVAIDPIGLIACFMGLAPNASREHRQRQGMLAVCTGLAVAIGFIFLGKAIFSALGISVADFQVAGGLVLLALAVRDLVGNSDEPGGGSQDFGVVPLGMPLIAGPALLTALLLLIDTVGIMYTIISLLVNLLLVEIGFRYARRVEALLGKQGLNGVSKLIALLLAAIAVSLIRRGWQTP
;
A
#
# COMPACT_ATOMS: atom_id res chain seq x y z
N MET A 1 20.43 -1.81 18.67
CA MET A 1 20.18 -0.82 17.59
C MET A 1 20.26 -1.43 16.19
N ARG A 2 21.29 -2.22 15.83
CA ARG A 2 21.38 -2.84 14.49
C ARG A 2 20.21 -3.80 14.16
N GLU A 3 19.88 -4.71 15.08
CA GLU A 3 18.78 -5.67 14.87
C GLU A 3 17.41 -4.99 14.69
N PHE A 4 17.15 -3.90 15.42
CA PHE A 4 15.93 -3.12 15.26
C PHE A 4 15.86 -2.48 13.87
N ALA A 5 16.94 -1.86 13.41
CA ALA A 5 17.00 -1.22 12.10
C ALA A 5 16.81 -2.26 10.97
N GLU A 6 17.42 -3.44 11.09
CA GLU A 6 17.24 -4.53 10.11
C GLU A 6 15.78 -4.99 10.02
N LYS A 7 15.16 -5.33 11.15
CA LYS A 7 13.75 -5.77 11.19
C LYS A 7 12.79 -4.68 10.70
N PHE A 8 13.05 -3.43 11.07
CA PHE A 8 12.29 -2.28 10.59
C PHE A 8 12.38 -2.15 9.06
N ILE A 9 13.59 -2.19 8.48
CA ILE A 9 13.78 -2.07 7.02
C ILE A 9 13.10 -3.22 6.28
N VAL A 10 13.20 -4.45 6.80
CA VAL A 10 12.56 -5.63 6.21
C VAL A 10 11.03 -5.51 6.17
N ALA A 11 10.40 -4.83 7.15
CA ALA A 11 8.98 -4.51 7.11
C ALA A 11 8.65 -3.24 6.31
N PHE A 12 9.50 -2.23 6.40
CA PHE A 12 9.25 -0.92 5.82
C PHE A 12 9.20 -0.97 4.30
N ILE A 13 10.17 -1.62 3.66
CA ILE A 13 10.28 -1.64 2.19
C ILE A 13 9.05 -2.31 1.55
N PRO A 14 8.63 -3.52 1.95
CA PRO A 14 7.45 -4.13 1.35
C PRO A 14 6.16 -3.34 1.58
N LEU A 15 5.99 -2.73 2.76
CA LEU A 15 4.83 -1.88 3.02
C LEU A 15 4.86 -0.59 2.20
N PHE A 16 6.02 0.05 2.06
CA PHE A 16 6.20 1.23 1.21
C PHE A 16 5.85 0.94 -0.24
N VAL A 17 6.36 -0.18 -0.76
CA VAL A 17 6.10 -0.59 -2.14
C VAL A 17 4.65 -1.03 -2.35
N ALA A 18 4.05 -1.72 -1.38
CA ALA A 18 2.65 -2.16 -1.45
C ALA A 18 1.63 -1.01 -1.37
N ILE A 19 1.94 0.04 -0.61
CA ILE A 19 1.09 1.22 -0.47
C ILE A 19 1.22 2.16 -1.69
N ASP A 20 2.40 2.18 -2.33
CA ASP A 20 2.78 3.13 -3.39
C ASP A 20 2.38 4.59 -3.07
N PRO A 21 3.05 5.25 -2.11
CA PRO A 21 2.75 6.64 -1.76
C PRO A 21 2.84 7.60 -2.96
N ILE A 22 3.69 7.30 -3.96
CA ILE A 22 3.87 8.16 -5.13
C ILE A 22 2.69 8.01 -6.09
N GLY A 23 2.26 6.79 -6.39
CA GLY A 23 1.04 6.53 -7.16
C GLY A 23 -0.21 7.08 -6.47
N LEU A 24 -0.29 6.95 -5.14
CA LEU A 24 -1.38 7.56 -4.35
C LEU A 24 -1.41 9.08 -4.48
N ILE A 25 -0.26 9.78 -4.50
CA ILE A 25 -0.22 11.23 -4.72
C ILE A 25 -0.77 11.59 -6.11
N ALA A 26 -0.37 10.85 -7.16
CA ALA A 26 -0.87 11.08 -8.51
C ALA A 26 -2.40 10.89 -8.57
N CYS A 27 -2.91 9.80 -7.98
CA CYS A 27 -4.33 9.50 -7.87
C CYS A 27 -5.10 10.59 -7.08
N PHE A 28 -4.56 11.00 -5.93
CA PHE A 28 -5.11 12.04 -5.08
C PHE A 28 -5.26 13.39 -5.79
N MET A 29 -4.32 13.73 -6.67
CA MET A 29 -4.40 14.95 -7.48
C MET A 29 -5.47 14.86 -8.57
N GLY A 30 -5.69 13.67 -9.14
CA GLY A 30 -6.71 13.41 -10.17
C GLY A 30 -8.15 13.33 -9.63
N LEU A 31 -8.35 12.83 -8.42
CA LEU A 31 -9.68 12.61 -7.83
C LEU A 31 -10.44 13.90 -7.47
N ALA A 32 -9.75 15.02 -7.29
CA ALA A 32 -10.35 16.24 -6.77
C ALA A 32 -9.75 17.52 -7.37
N PRO A 33 -9.76 17.69 -8.71
CA PRO A 33 -9.07 18.79 -9.38
C PRO A 33 -9.56 20.17 -8.92
N ASN A 34 -10.85 20.29 -8.60
CA ASN A 34 -11.52 21.53 -8.21
C ASN A 34 -11.81 21.64 -6.70
N ALA A 35 -11.38 20.69 -5.88
CA ALA A 35 -11.63 20.75 -4.43
C ALA A 35 -10.79 21.84 -3.74
N SER A 36 -11.37 22.47 -2.72
CA SER A 36 -10.64 23.41 -1.86
C SER A 36 -9.45 22.71 -1.18
N ARG A 37 -8.42 23.49 -0.81
CA ARG A 37 -7.23 22.95 -0.13
C ARG A 37 -7.63 22.24 1.16
N GLU A 38 -8.54 22.82 1.93
CA GLU A 38 -9.01 22.28 3.20
C GLU A 38 -9.75 20.95 3.02
N HIS A 39 -10.68 20.90 2.06
CA HIS A 39 -11.41 19.68 1.75
C HIS A 39 -10.46 18.56 1.32
N ARG A 40 -9.50 18.88 0.45
CA ARG A 40 -8.49 17.93 -0.01
C ARG A 40 -7.65 17.35 1.15
N GLN A 41 -7.21 18.19 2.09
CA GLN A 41 -6.47 17.73 3.27
C GLN A 41 -7.33 16.86 4.19
N ARG A 42 -8.60 17.23 4.39
CA ARG A 42 -9.53 16.43 5.19
C ARG A 42 -9.74 15.04 4.57
N GLN A 43 -9.92 14.96 3.26
CA GLN A 43 -10.09 13.69 2.55
C GLN A 43 -8.81 12.84 2.57
N GLY A 44 -7.62 13.46 2.45
CA GLY A 44 -6.34 12.76 2.60
C GLY A 44 -6.19 12.12 3.98
N MET A 45 -6.49 12.87 5.04
CA MET A 45 -6.46 12.36 6.42
C MET A 45 -7.51 11.27 6.64
N LEU A 46 -8.72 11.43 6.10
CA LEU A 46 -9.76 10.40 6.13
C LEU A 46 -9.30 9.11 5.44
N ALA A 47 -8.57 9.21 4.32
CA ALA A 47 -8.01 8.05 3.64
C ALA A 47 -6.98 7.31 4.49
N VAL A 48 -6.04 8.04 5.09
CA VAL A 48 -5.02 7.45 5.95
C VAL A 48 -5.65 6.80 7.18
N CYS A 49 -6.63 7.46 7.82
CA CYS A 49 -7.36 6.90 8.95
C CYS A 49 -8.16 5.65 8.57
N THR A 50 -8.83 5.66 7.41
CA THR A 50 -9.57 4.51 6.88
C THR A 50 -8.63 3.34 6.60
N GLY A 51 -7.51 3.62 5.92
CA GLY A 51 -6.49 2.64 5.62
C GLY A 51 -5.91 2.00 6.87
N LEU A 52 -5.59 2.82 7.88
CA LEU A 52 -5.13 2.35 9.19
C LEU A 52 -6.18 1.48 9.89
N ALA A 53 -7.43 1.92 9.94
CA ALA A 53 -8.51 1.18 10.61
C ALA A 53 -8.72 -0.20 9.97
N VAL A 54 -8.75 -0.27 8.64
CA VAL A 54 -8.88 -1.54 7.92
C VAL A 54 -7.64 -2.42 8.11
N ALA A 55 -6.43 -1.86 8.03
CA ALA A 55 -5.20 -2.60 8.25
C ALA A 55 -5.14 -3.20 9.66
N ILE A 56 -5.45 -2.41 10.69
CA ILE A 56 -5.48 -2.87 12.08
C ILE A 56 -6.56 -3.94 12.28
N GLY A 57 -7.77 -3.70 11.77
CA GLY A 57 -8.85 -4.71 11.81
C GLY A 57 -8.42 -6.02 11.16
N PHE A 58 -7.73 -5.96 10.02
CA PHE A 58 -7.24 -7.14 9.31
C PHE A 58 -6.10 -7.85 10.03
N ILE A 59 -5.21 -7.14 10.72
CA ILE A 59 -4.15 -7.76 11.54
C ILE A 59 -4.75 -8.67 12.63
N PHE A 60 -5.81 -8.22 13.29
CA PHE A 60 -6.45 -8.98 14.36
C PHE A 60 -7.42 -10.04 13.84
N LEU A 61 -8.17 -9.75 12.77
CA LEU A 61 -9.21 -10.64 12.25
C LEU A 61 -8.71 -11.62 11.18
N GLY A 62 -7.74 -11.22 10.37
CA GLY A 62 -7.28 -11.96 9.19
C GLY A 62 -6.70 -13.33 9.55
N LYS A 63 -5.87 -13.42 10.60
CA LYS A 63 -5.34 -14.70 11.08
C LYS A 63 -6.44 -15.65 11.55
N ALA A 64 -7.45 -15.13 12.25
CA ALA A 64 -8.57 -15.94 12.72
C ALA A 64 -9.41 -16.47 11.55
N ILE A 65 -9.69 -15.63 10.55
CA ILE A 65 -10.39 -16.03 9.32
C ILE A 65 -9.59 -17.12 8.59
N PHE A 66 -8.28 -16.96 8.41
CA PHE A 66 -7.46 -17.94 7.69
C PHE A 66 -7.35 -19.26 8.42
N SER A 67 -7.21 -19.22 9.75
CA SER A 67 -7.23 -20.43 10.56
C SER A 67 -8.58 -21.15 10.48
N ALA A 68 -9.69 -20.42 10.44
CA ALA A 68 -11.03 -21.01 10.29
C ALA A 68 -11.26 -21.60 8.89
N LEU A 69 -10.63 -21.03 7.86
CA LEU A 69 -10.69 -21.51 6.48
C LEU A 69 -9.67 -22.62 6.16
N GLY A 70 -8.77 -22.95 7.10
CA GLY A 70 -7.70 -23.93 6.87
C GLY A 70 -6.61 -23.45 5.90
N ILE A 71 -6.45 -22.13 5.73
CA ILE A 71 -5.46 -21.53 4.82
C ILE A 71 -4.12 -21.42 5.56
N SER A 72 -3.07 -22.02 5.01
CA SER A 72 -1.72 -21.92 5.58
C SER A 72 -1.05 -20.59 5.25
N VAL A 73 0.03 -20.27 5.97
CA VAL A 73 0.87 -19.09 5.65
C VAL A 73 1.48 -19.24 4.25
N ALA A 74 1.81 -20.46 3.83
CA ALA A 74 2.37 -20.74 2.50
C ALA A 74 1.34 -20.46 1.39
N ASP A 75 0.10 -20.93 1.56
CA ASP A 75 -1.01 -20.64 0.63
C ASP A 75 -1.21 -19.12 0.49
N PHE A 76 -1.14 -18.41 1.61
CA PHE A 76 -1.29 -16.98 1.63
C PHE A 76 -0.12 -16.24 0.96
N GLN A 77 1.12 -16.72 1.10
CA GLN A 77 2.29 -16.18 0.39
C GLN A 77 2.13 -16.30 -1.13
N VAL A 78 1.65 -17.44 -1.62
CA VAL A 78 1.42 -17.66 -3.05
C VAL A 78 0.27 -16.79 -3.56
N ALA A 79 -0.90 -16.84 -2.90
CA ALA A 79 -2.08 -16.06 -3.32
C ALA A 79 -1.80 -14.55 -3.27
N GLY A 80 -1.21 -14.09 -2.16
CA GLY A 80 -0.80 -12.72 -1.97
C GLY A 80 0.23 -12.25 -3.00
N GLY A 81 1.26 -13.07 -3.26
CA GLY A 81 2.24 -12.80 -4.30
C GLY A 81 1.61 -12.70 -5.70
N LEU A 82 0.64 -13.55 -6.04
CA LEU A 82 -0.07 -13.46 -7.32
C LEU A 82 -0.87 -12.15 -7.45
N VAL A 83 -1.54 -11.72 -6.38
CA VAL A 83 -2.26 -10.44 -6.37
C VAL A 83 -1.31 -9.26 -6.53
N LEU A 84 -0.18 -9.25 -5.81
CA LEU A 84 0.86 -8.22 -5.96
C LEU A 84 1.43 -8.19 -7.38
N LEU A 85 1.66 -9.35 -7.98
CA LEU A 85 2.16 -9.45 -9.35
C LEU A 85 1.15 -8.88 -10.34
N ALA A 86 -0.13 -9.20 -10.18
CA ALA A 86 -1.19 -8.66 -11.03
C ALA A 86 -1.28 -7.13 -10.94
N LEU A 87 -1.17 -6.57 -9.73
CA LEU A 87 -1.15 -5.11 -9.53
C LEU A 87 0.10 -4.48 -10.15
N ALA A 88 1.28 -5.05 -9.92
CA ALA A 88 2.52 -4.57 -10.51
C ALA A 88 2.47 -4.59 -12.05
N VAL A 89 1.95 -5.67 -12.65
CA VAL A 89 1.77 -5.77 -14.11
C VAL A 89 0.76 -4.73 -14.61
N ARG A 90 -0.37 -4.55 -13.91
CA ARG A 90 -1.35 -3.51 -14.24
C ARG A 90 -0.71 -2.12 -14.23
N ASP A 91 0.09 -1.80 -13.22
CA ASP A 91 0.67 -0.45 -13.08
C ASP A 91 1.87 -0.23 -14.03
N LEU A 92 2.57 -1.29 -14.44
CA LEU A 92 3.63 -1.24 -15.45
C LEU A 92 3.09 -1.09 -16.89
N VAL A 93 2.09 -1.90 -17.23
CA VAL A 93 1.56 -2.07 -18.60
C VAL A 93 0.36 -1.17 -18.86
N GLY A 94 -0.52 -1.00 -17.88
CA GLY A 94 -1.69 -0.14 -17.98
C GLY A 94 -1.33 1.33 -17.93
N ASN A 95 -2.14 2.15 -18.59
CA ASN A 95 -2.28 3.53 -18.15
C ASN A 95 -3.04 3.44 -16.84
N SER A 96 -2.46 3.91 -15.73
CA SER A 96 -3.15 4.00 -14.46
C SER A 96 -4.46 4.75 -14.67
N ASP A 97 -5.57 4.01 -14.78
CA ASP A 97 -6.89 4.59 -15.00
C ASP A 97 -7.13 5.57 -13.85
N GLU A 98 -7.25 6.86 -14.19
CA GLU A 98 -7.69 7.85 -13.22
C GLU A 98 -9.02 7.34 -12.67
N PRO A 99 -9.18 7.15 -11.34
CA PRO A 99 -10.42 6.62 -10.82
C PRO A 99 -11.55 7.56 -11.25
N GLY A 100 -12.39 7.06 -12.16
CA GLY A 100 -13.51 7.81 -12.67
C GLY A 100 -14.51 8.09 -11.55
N GLY A 101 -14.87 9.35 -11.38
CA GLY A 101 -15.99 9.77 -10.56
C GLY A 101 -15.60 10.72 -9.43
N GLY A 102 -15.78 12.02 -9.68
CA GLY A 102 -15.70 13.08 -8.68
C GLY A 102 -16.83 12.97 -7.66
N SER A 103 -16.69 12.08 -6.68
CA SER A 103 -17.43 12.18 -5.42
C SER A 103 -16.72 13.19 -4.53
N GLN A 104 -17.48 13.97 -3.75
CA GLN A 104 -16.89 14.88 -2.76
C GLN A 104 -16.19 14.10 -1.63
N ASP A 105 -16.54 12.83 -1.42
CA ASP A 105 -16.00 11.98 -0.36
C ASP A 105 -15.16 10.84 -0.92
N PHE A 106 -13.95 11.18 -1.35
CA PHE A 106 -13.00 10.23 -1.95
C PHE A 106 -11.98 9.68 -0.93
N GLY A 107 -12.01 10.18 0.31
CA GLY A 107 -11.13 9.77 1.40
C GLY A 107 -11.39 8.33 1.83
N VAL A 108 -12.64 7.93 2.04
CA VAL A 108 -12.98 6.55 2.41
C VAL A 108 -12.84 5.61 1.21
N VAL A 109 -13.49 5.96 0.09
CA VAL A 109 -13.42 5.23 -1.18
C VAL A 109 -13.14 6.20 -2.32
N PRO A 110 -12.15 5.98 -3.20
CA PRO A 110 -11.29 4.79 -3.27
C PRO A 110 -9.98 4.90 -2.47
N LEU A 111 -9.63 6.06 -1.89
CA LEU A 111 -8.29 6.27 -1.31
C LEU A 111 -8.00 5.41 -0.09
N GLY A 112 -8.85 5.48 0.94
CA GLY A 112 -8.68 4.67 2.14
C GLY A 112 -8.84 3.19 1.86
N MET A 113 -9.87 2.84 1.09
CA MET A 113 -10.14 1.51 0.56
C MET A 113 -10.65 1.63 -0.88
N PRO A 114 -10.12 0.87 -1.86
CA PRO A 114 -9.11 -0.18 -1.73
C PRO A 114 -7.67 0.27 -1.99
N LEU A 115 -7.37 1.57 -2.12
CA LEU A 115 -6.03 1.98 -2.55
C LEU A 115 -4.98 1.87 -1.43
N ILE A 116 -5.22 2.47 -0.25
CA ILE A 116 -4.31 2.32 0.91
C ILE A 116 -4.49 0.94 1.53
N ALA A 117 -5.69 0.61 2.01
CA ALA A 117 -6.01 -0.72 2.54
C ALA A 117 -6.34 -1.71 1.41
N GLY A 118 -5.44 -1.80 0.45
CA GLY A 118 -5.56 -2.71 -0.67
C GLY A 118 -5.12 -4.13 -0.36
N PRO A 119 -5.47 -5.09 -1.24
CA PRO A 119 -5.03 -6.48 -1.12
C PRO A 119 -3.51 -6.62 -0.93
N ALA A 120 -2.75 -5.72 -1.55
CA ALA A 120 -1.31 -5.65 -1.44
C ALA A 120 -0.81 -5.39 -0.02
N LEU A 121 -1.30 -4.32 0.60
CA LEU A 121 -0.96 -3.94 1.97
C LEU A 121 -1.38 -5.06 2.94
N LEU A 122 -2.62 -5.52 2.82
CA LEU A 122 -3.18 -6.55 3.71
C LEU A 122 -2.36 -7.85 3.65
N THR A 123 -1.95 -8.24 2.46
CA THR A 123 -1.03 -9.37 2.26
C THR A 123 0.30 -9.15 2.96
N ALA A 124 0.96 -8.03 2.69
CA ALA A 124 2.26 -7.73 3.25
C ALA A 124 2.22 -7.72 4.79
N LEU A 125 1.16 -7.19 5.41
CA LEU A 125 1.01 -7.12 6.86
C LEU A 125 1.07 -8.50 7.53
N LEU A 126 0.30 -9.48 7.04
CA LEU A 126 0.29 -10.81 7.65
C LEU A 126 1.64 -11.51 7.55
N LEU A 127 2.28 -11.42 6.38
CA LEU A 127 3.59 -12.01 6.15
C LEU A 127 4.67 -11.36 7.01
N LEU A 128 4.61 -10.04 7.19
CA LEU A 128 5.56 -9.30 8.00
C LEU A 128 5.39 -9.59 9.49
N ILE A 129 4.16 -9.80 9.96
CA ILE A 129 3.92 -10.22 11.35
C ILE A 129 4.62 -11.56 11.64
N ASP A 130 4.57 -12.52 10.72
CA ASP A 130 5.19 -13.83 10.93
C ASP A 130 6.71 -13.79 10.73
N THR A 131 7.23 -12.87 9.91
CA THR A 131 8.67 -12.81 9.60
C THR A 131 9.48 -11.92 10.54
N VAL A 132 8.96 -10.74 10.91
CA VAL A 132 9.69 -9.79 11.77
C VAL A 132 8.99 -9.51 13.10
N GLY A 133 7.73 -9.91 13.25
CA GLY A 133 6.93 -9.69 14.46
C GLY A 133 6.01 -8.47 14.39
N ILE A 134 4.90 -8.55 15.12
CA ILE A 134 3.81 -7.55 15.09
C ILE A 134 4.27 -6.13 15.40
N MET A 135 5.19 -5.96 16.35
CA MET A 135 5.66 -4.63 16.78
C MET A 135 6.34 -3.88 15.63
N TYR A 136 7.26 -4.55 14.91
CA TYR A 136 7.99 -3.94 13.80
C TYR A 136 7.07 -3.67 12.62
N THR A 137 6.13 -4.58 12.33
CA THR A 137 5.15 -4.40 11.27
C THR A 137 4.25 -3.19 11.53
N ILE A 138 3.72 -3.02 12.74
CA ILE A 138 2.86 -1.88 13.09
C ILE A 138 3.65 -0.57 13.03
N ILE A 139 4.88 -0.53 13.57
CA ILE A 139 5.72 0.67 13.49
C ILE A 139 5.99 1.03 12.03
N SER A 140 6.39 0.06 11.19
CA SER A 140 6.62 0.30 9.77
C SER A 140 5.36 0.71 9.01
N LEU A 141 4.18 0.18 9.36
CA LEU A 141 2.90 0.61 8.82
C LEU A 141 2.62 2.07 9.16
N LEU A 142 2.75 2.45 10.44
CA LEU A 142 2.50 3.82 10.89
C LEU A 142 3.43 4.83 10.22
N VAL A 143 4.72 4.48 10.07
CA VAL A 143 5.68 5.33 9.36
C VAL A 143 5.30 5.46 7.88
N ASN A 144 4.91 4.38 7.20
CA ASN A 144 4.48 4.45 5.81
C ASN A 144 3.21 5.29 5.63
N LEU A 145 2.22 5.13 6.50
CA LEU A 145 0.99 5.93 6.47
C LEU A 145 1.26 7.41 6.78
N LEU A 146 2.22 7.70 7.65
CA LEU A 146 2.69 9.06 7.88
C LEU A 146 3.34 9.64 6.61
N LEU A 147 4.13 8.86 5.88
CA LEU A 147 4.70 9.28 4.59
C LEU A 147 3.62 9.57 3.55
N VAL A 148 2.55 8.77 3.50
CA VAL A 148 1.40 9.03 2.63
C VAL A 148 0.70 10.34 3.02
N GLU A 149 0.44 10.56 4.31
CA GLU A 149 -0.18 11.80 4.80
C GLU A 149 0.68 13.03 4.47
N ILE A 150 2.00 12.95 4.67
CA ILE A 150 2.95 13.98 4.23
C ILE A 150 2.84 14.14 2.70
N GLY A 151 2.84 13.04 1.95
CA GLY A 151 2.64 13.05 0.50
C GLY A 151 1.41 13.84 0.07
N PHE A 152 0.25 13.58 0.69
CA PHE A 152 -1.00 14.31 0.43
C PHE A 152 -0.94 15.79 0.84
N ARG A 153 -0.27 16.12 1.95
CA ARG A 153 -0.03 17.51 2.39
C ARG A 153 0.78 18.31 1.37
N TYR A 154 1.77 17.66 0.76
CA TYR A 154 2.70 18.28 -0.17
C TYR A 154 2.44 17.92 -1.64
N ALA A 155 1.31 17.26 -1.95
CA ALA A 155 1.00 16.69 -3.26
C ALA A 155 1.18 17.69 -4.43
N ARG A 156 0.73 18.94 -4.26
CA ARG A 156 0.94 20.01 -5.25
C ARG A 156 2.40 20.35 -5.50
N ARG A 157 3.25 20.33 -4.46
CA ARG A 157 4.68 20.58 -4.61
C ARG A 157 5.37 19.40 -5.28
N VAL A 158 4.99 18.18 -4.90
CA VAL A 158 5.52 16.96 -5.51
C VAL A 158 5.16 16.90 -7.00
N GLU A 159 3.90 17.17 -7.36
CA GLU A 159 3.48 17.25 -8.77
C GLU A 159 4.17 18.41 -9.52
N ALA A 160 4.36 19.57 -8.89
CA ALA A 160 5.06 20.68 -9.53
C ALA A 160 6.56 20.40 -9.78
N LEU A 161 7.20 19.58 -8.93
CA LEU A 161 8.61 19.20 -9.06
C LEU A 161 8.83 18.08 -10.08
N LEU A 162 8.00 17.04 -10.04
CA LEU A 162 8.16 15.84 -10.86
C LEU A 162 7.34 15.89 -12.17
N GLY A 163 6.30 16.72 -12.20
CA GLY A 163 5.27 16.66 -13.24
C GLY A 163 4.46 15.37 -13.18
N LYS A 164 3.34 15.34 -13.92
CA LYS A 164 2.51 14.11 -14.05
C LYS A 164 3.31 12.93 -14.62
N GLN A 165 4.15 13.19 -15.62
CA GLN A 165 4.97 12.15 -16.25
C GLN A 165 6.05 11.61 -15.29
N GLY A 166 6.68 12.47 -14.48
CA GLY A 166 7.69 12.02 -13.51
C GLY A 166 7.07 11.23 -12.36
N LEU A 167 5.90 11.64 -11.86
CA LEU A 167 5.13 10.85 -10.88
C LEU A 167 4.83 9.44 -11.41
N ASN A 168 4.33 9.35 -12.64
CA ASN A 168 4.06 8.06 -13.28
C ASN A 168 5.34 7.24 -13.48
N GLY A 169 6.44 7.87 -13.88
CA GLY A 169 7.74 7.19 -14.03
C GLY A 169 8.24 6.59 -12.73
N VAL A 170 8.16 7.35 -11.62
CA VAL A 170 8.58 6.86 -10.29
C VAL A 170 7.65 5.75 -9.79
N SER A 171 6.33 5.88 -9.96
CA SER A 171 5.38 4.82 -9.61
C SER A 171 5.66 3.53 -10.41
N LYS A 172 6.02 3.63 -11.71
CA LYS A 172 6.45 2.46 -12.50
C LYS A 172 7.71 1.79 -11.97
N LEU A 173 8.68 2.55 -11.46
CA LEU A 173 9.87 1.97 -10.80
C LEU A 173 9.48 1.24 -9.50
N ILE A 174 8.55 1.79 -8.72
CA ILE A 174 8.02 1.13 -7.52
C ILE A 174 7.26 -0.15 -7.90
N ALA A 175 6.45 -0.13 -8.97
CA ALA A 175 5.75 -1.30 -9.49
C ALA A 175 6.72 -2.42 -9.91
N LEU A 176 7.88 -2.06 -10.49
CA LEU A 176 8.94 -3.05 -10.78
C LEU A 176 9.48 -3.72 -9.51
N LEU A 177 9.70 -2.94 -8.44
CA LEU A 177 10.09 -3.49 -7.14
C LEU A 177 8.98 -4.37 -6.55
N LEU A 178 7.71 -3.97 -6.71
CA LEU A 178 6.56 -4.75 -6.27
C LEU A 178 6.49 -6.11 -6.97
N ALA A 179 6.72 -6.15 -8.29
CA ALA A 179 6.81 -7.40 -9.05
C ALA A 179 7.93 -8.32 -8.51
N ALA A 180 9.09 -7.76 -8.17
CA ALA A 180 10.19 -8.53 -7.60
C ALA A 180 9.83 -9.11 -6.20
N ILE A 181 9.15 -8.32 -5.37
CA ILE A 181 8.65 -8.77 -4.06
C ILE A 181 7.59 -9.88 -4.25
N ALA A 182 6.66 -9.69 -5.19
CA ALA A 182 5.63 -10.66 -5.52
C ALA A 182 6.20 -12.03 -5.90
N VAL A 183 7.17 -12.05 -6.81
CA VAL A 183 7.88 -13.29 -7.22
C VAL A 183 8.63 -13.90 -6.03
N SER A 184 9.25 -13.09 -5.17
CA SER A 184 9.91 -13.58 -3.96
C SER A 184 8.93 -14.26 -2.99
N LEU A 185 7.72 -13.73 -2.85
CA LEU A 185 6.66 -14.32 -2.01
C LEU A 185 6.15 -15.64 -2.59
N ILE A 186 5.85 -15.69 -3.88
CA ILE A 186 5.41 -16.92 -4.56
C ILE A 186 6.46 -18.03 -4.37
N ARG A 187 7.75 -17.70 -4.59
CA ARG A 187 8.85 -18.64 -4.40
C ARG A 187 8.94 -19.15 -2.96
N ARG A 188 8.81 -18.27 -1.96
CA ARG A 188 8.86 -18.66 -0.54
C ARG A 188 7.68 -19.57 -0.17
N GLY A 189 6.48 -19.25 -0.64
CA GLY A 189 5.30 -20.08 -0.40
C GLY A 189 5.47 -21.49 -0.96
N TRP A 190 6.07 -21.62 -2.14
CA TRP A 190 6.35 -22.93 -2.74
C TRP A 190 7.48 -23.72 -2.05
N GLN A 191 8.41 -23.03 -1.39
CA GLN A 191 9.55 -23.64 -0.70
C GLN A 191 9.27 -23.98 0.78
N THR A 192 8.12 -23.59 1.29
CA THR A 192 7.73 -23.90 2.67
C THR A 192 7.19 -25.34 2.70
N PRO A 193 7.79 -26.26 3.49
CA PRO A 193 7.34 -27.64 3.56
C PRO A 193 5.98 -27.79 4.25
#